data_AF-A0A0C6FC92-F1
#
_entry.id   AF-A0A0C6FC92-F1
#
_cell.length_a   1.000
_cell.length_b   1.000
_cell.length_c   1.000
_cell.angle_alpha   90.00
_cell.angle_beta   90.00
_cell.angle_gamma   90.00
#
_symmetry.space_group_name_H-M   'P 1'
#
loop_
_entity.id
_entity.type
_entity.pdbx_description
1 polymer ?
#
loop_
_entity_poly.entity_id
_entity_poly.type
_entity_poly.pdbx_seq_one_letter_code
_entity_poly.pdbx_strand_id
1 'polypeptide(L)' 'MSRALALIDGNSFYCSCERVFDPKLSGVPVIVLSNNDGCAIARTAEAKALGIRMGEPYF' A
#
# COMPACT_ATOMS: atom_id res chain seq x y z
N MET A 1 1.62 -17.51 -34.56
CA MET A 1 0.90 -16.86 -33.45
C MET A 1 1.85 -15.90 -32.74
N SER A 2 1.46 -14.65 -32.54
CA SER A 2 2.25 -13.69 -31.75
C SER A 2 2.13 -14.03 -30.27
N ARG A 3 3.27 -14.08 -29.56
CA ARG A 3 3.30 -14.30 -28.11
C ARG A 3 2.96 -12.99 -27.41
N ALA A 4 1.92 -12.97 -26.59
CA ALA A 4 1.56 -11.82 -25.76
C ALA A 4 2.13 -12.00 -24.35
N LEU A 5 2.65 -10.92 -23.77
CA LEU A 5 3.10 -10.85 -22.37
C LEU A 5 2.25 -9.83 -21.64
N ALA A 6 1.91 -10.11 -20.38
CA ALA A 6 1.18 -9.21 -19.50
C ALA A 6 1.83 -9.19 -18.10
N LEU A 7 1.75 -8.04 -17.44
CA LEU A 7 2.15 -7.84 -16.05
C LEU A 7 0.90 -7.52 -15.23
N ILE A 8 0.77 -8.18 -14.08
CA ILE A 8 -0.31 -7.92 -13.11
C ILE A 8 0.36 -7.48 -11.83
N ASP A 9 0.02 -6.29 -11.35
CA ASP A 9 0.54 -5.71 -10.11
C ASP A 9 -0.61 -5.17 -9.25
N GLY A 10 -0.48 -5.32 -7.94
CA GLY A 10 -1.49 -4.92 -6.98
C GLY A 10 -1.29 -3.48 -6.50
N ASN A 11 -2.30 -2.63 -6.72
CA ASN A 11 -2.25 -1.25 -6.21
C ASN A 11 -2.19 -1.22 -4.68
N SER A 12 -1.05 -0.78 -4.13
CA SER A 12 -0.83 -0.69 -2.68
C SER A 12 -1.24 -1.98 -1.95
N PHE A 13 -0.75 -3.13 -2.45
CA PHE A 13 -1.34 -4.45 -2.18
C PHE A 13 -1.72 -4.72 -0.72
N TYR A 14 -0.81 -4.53 0.24
CA TYR A 14 -1.13 -4.77 1.64
C TYR A 14 -2.21 -3.82 2.19
N CYS A 15 -2.21 -2.54 1.82
CA CYS A 15 -3.29 -1.62 2.19
C CYS A 15 -4.64 -2.06 1.59
N SER A 16 -4.62 -2.61 0.37
CA SER A 16 -5.82 -3.12 -0.28
C SER A 16 -6.36 -4.38 0.41
N CYS A 17 -5.48 -5.27 0.88
CA CYS A 17 -5.88 -6.41 1.70
C CYS A 17 -6.56 -5.95 2.99
N GLU A 18 -5.96 -5.01 3.74
CA GLU A 18 -6.56 -4.48 4.97
C GLU A 18 -7.94 -3.85 4.72
N ARG A 19 -8.12 -3.10 3.62
CA ARG A 19 -9.43 -2.52 3.24
C ARG A 19 -10.51 -3.56 2.94
N VAL A 20 -10.14 -4.76 2.47
CA VAL A 20 -11.10 -5.85 2.24
C VAL A 20 -11.64 -6.38 3.58
N PHE A 21 -10.79 -6.44 4.62
CA PHE A 21 -11.16 -6.96 5.92
C PHE A 21 -11.76 -5.91 6.87
N ASP A 22 -11.33 -4.65 6.75
CA ASP A 22 -11.90 -3.52 7.50
C ASP A 22 -12.43 -2.43 6.53
N PRO A 23 -13.75 -2.42 6.25
CA PRO A 23 -14.38 -1.43 5.39
C PRO A 23 -14.22 0.02 5.86
N LYS A 24 -13.92 0.26 7.15
CA LYS A 24 -13.67 1.62 7.67
C LYS A 24 -12.40 2.25 7.10
N LEU A 25 -11.48 1.43 6.60
CA LEU A 25 -10.26 1.89 5.93
C LEU A 25 -10.51 2.35 4.48
N SER A 26 -11.74 2.22 3.97
CA SER A 26 -12.13 2.72 2.66
C SER A 26 -12.14 4.26 2.64
N GLY A 27 -11.54 4.85 1.61
CA GLY A 27 -11.53 6.30 1.39
C GLY A 27 -10.65 7.12 2.34
N VAL A 28 -9.93 6.48 3.27
CA VAL A 28 -8.98 7.16 4.17
C VAL A 28 -7.53 6.80 3.82
N PRO A 29 -6.55 7.66 4.11
CA PRO A 29 -5.12 7.34 3.93
C PRO A 29 -4.71 6.13 4.77
N VAL A 30 -4.09 5.12 4.15
CA VAL A 30 -3.61 3.91 4.84
C VAL A 30 -2.14 3.68 4.54
N ILE A 31 -1.39 3.33 5.57
CA ILE A 31 -0.04 2.76 5.46
C ILE A 31 -0.02 1.41 6.15
N VAL A 32 0.79 0.49 5.65
CA VAL A 32 1.15 -0.75 6.34
C VAL A 32 2.62 -0.67 6.72
N LEU A 33 2.91 -0.98 7.99
CA LEU A 33 4.25 -0.96 8.53
C LEU A 33 4.91 -2.34 8.41
N SER A 34 6.22 -2.36 8.23
CA SER A 34 7.01 -3.57 8.37
C SER A 34 7.04 -4.04 9.83
N ASN A 35 7.22 -5.34 10.03
CA ASN A 35 7.50 -5.87 11.36
C ASN A 35 8.90 -5.42 11.81
N ASN A 36 9.11 -5.28 13.12
CA ASN A 36 10.41 -5.03 13.75
C ASN A 36 11.02 -3.62 13.58
N ASP A 37 10.87 -2.95 12.44
CA ASP A 37 11.43 -1.62 12.15
C ASP A 37 10.37 -0.50 12.00
N GLY A 38 9.07 -0.84 11.90
CA GLY A 38 7.99 0.15 11.97
C GLY A 38 7.97 1.14 10.80
N CYS A 39 8.51 0.74 9.66
CA CYS A 39 8.66 1.58 8.48
C CYS A 39 7.48 1.37 7.51
N ALA A 40 7.05 2.42 6.82
CA ALA A 40 5.96 2.34 5.84
C ALA A 40 6.39 1.53 4.58
N ILE A 41 5.87 0.31 4.44
CA ILE A 41 6.18 -0.61 3.33
C ILE A 41 5.08 -0.71 2.27
N ALA A 42 3.85 -0.33 2.61
CA ALA A 42 2.78 -0.09 1.65
C ALA A 42 2.04 1.19 2.02
N ARG A 43 1.63 1.96 1.02
CA ARG A 43 1.02 3.29 1.21
C ARG A 43 0.01 3.54 0.10
N THR A 44 -1.22 3.89 0.44
CA THR A 44 -2.25 4.25 -0.54
C THR A 44 -1.91 5.56 -1.27
N ALA A 45 -2.62 5.85 -2.35
CA ALA A 45 -2.43 7.10 -3.09
C ALA A 45 -2.65 8.33 -2.20
N GLU A 46 -3.64 8.28 -1.31
CA GLU A 46 -3.93 9.37 -0.37
C GLU A 46 -2.80 9.52 0.66
N ALA A 47 -2.23 8.41 1.15
CA ALA A 47 -1.08 8.45 2.06
C ALA A 47 0.19 9.00 1.39
N LYS A 48 0.41 8.68 0.11
CA LYS A 48 1.51 9.25 -0.68
C LYS A 48 1.33 10.77 -0.87
N ALA A 49 0.10 11.23 -1.09
CA ALA A 49 -0.22 12.65 -1.23
C ALA A 49 0.04 13.46 0.05
N LEU A 50 0.00 12.81 1.21
CA LEU A 50 0.39 13.40 2.50
C LEU A 50 1.92 13.49 2.70
N GLY A 51 2.72 13.00 1.76
CA GLY A 51 4.18 13.08 1.80
C GLY A 51 4.89 11.90 2.46
N ILE A 52 4.17 10.89 2.95
CA ILE A 52 4.77 9.72 3.61
C ILE A 52 5.60 8.94 2.59
N ARG A 53 6.90 8.79 2.82
CA ARG A 53 7.83 8.13 1.89
C ARG A 53 7.90 6.62 2.09
N MET A 54 8.51 5.92 1.11
CA MET A 54 8.74 4.48 1.25
C MET A 54 9.85 4.26 2.27
N GLY A 55 9.64 3.33 3.19
CA GLY A 55 10.61 3.06 4.25
C GLY A 55 10.74 4.21 5.26
N GLU A 56 9.78 5.14 5.27
CA GLU A 56 9.73 6.18 6.31
C GLU A 56 9.34 5.53 7.64
N PRO A 57 10.15 5.69 8.71
CA PRO A 57 9.78 5.23 10.04
C PRO A 57 8.55 5.95 10.56
N TYR A 58 7.71 5.26 11.33
CA TYR A 58 6.57 5.88 12.01
C TYR A 58 6.97 6.82 13.17
N PHE A 59 8.18 6.69 13.71
CA PHE A 59 8.69 7.40 14.89
C PHE A 59 9.77 8.43 14.56
#